data_AF-A0AAD5P969-F1
#
_entry.id   AF-A0AAD5P969-F1
#
_cell.length_a   1.000
_cell.length_b   1.000
_cell.length_c   1.000
_cell.angle_alpha   90.00
_cell.angle_beta   90.00
_cell.angle_gamma   90.00
#
_symmetry.space_group_name_H-M   'P 1'
#
loop_
_entity.id
_entity.type
_entity.pdbx_description
1 polymer ?
#
loop_
_entity_poly.entity_id
_entity_poly.type
_entity_poly.pdbx_seq_one_letter_code
_entity_poly.pdbx_strand_id
1 'polypeptide(L)'
;MITLLTKRILSTAVPSRITPPITRITATATLRRAYTLDGHGVADHVRQVMRRVPQPVVVVTTSDGHSKNSDTTQDTIQRRGVTVSSFTPICLHPEPIVSFCVRVPSRASELLHSSGGMIINVLSNEQVQQSIAFSSPNKTDQFEDIPYYDDPTTGLPVLMGTLGSMHCKVAQVLQLGDHELWITKVIKVDHGVGGKHGRREEAQPLLYHDRRYRSVGEQVFMKAFEDSNLDAKLWTHRAHVRMAWNYLRELGKEKATPVIKDAIRRHFEMNPTKQLEYHETITSFYIHLVDLALQQQKQSTMVKDEDDFFEFMEQFPVLTNRRYIHKFYSPQILKSSKARQHFILPDIEPLPIKLIEQKEEVVEQ
;
A
#
# COMPACT_ATOMS: atom_id res chain seq x y z
N MET A 1 -8.20 11.73 76.36
CA MET A 1 -8.50 12.83 75.43
C MET A 1 -8.42 12.29 74.00
N ILE A 2 -9.53 11.70 73.54
CA ILE A 2 -9.70 11.14 72.19
C ILE A 2 -10.53 12.17 71.44
N THR A 3 -10.02 12.71 70.33
CA THR A 3 -10.79 13.62 69.47
C THR A 3 -10.82 13.06 68.06
N LEU A 4 -12.01 12.60 67.67
CA LEU A 4 -12.40 12.21 66.32
C LEU A 4 -12.28 13.40 65.36
N LEU A 5 -11.68 13.19 64.19
CA LEU A 5 -11.82 14.07 63.03
C LEU A 5 -12.22 13.23 61.81
N THR A 6 -13.52 13.26 61.54
CA THR A 6 -14.20 12.74 60.36
C THR A 6 -13.80 13.52 59.11
N LYS A 7 -13.07 12.89 58.17
CA LYS A 7 -12.89 13.42 56.81
C LYS A 7 -14.10 13.04 55.94
N ARG A 8 -14.93 14.03 55.60
CA ARG A 8 -15.95 13.95 54.54
C ARG A 8 -15.28 13.68 53.20
N ILE A 9 -15.69 12.61 52.53
CA ILE A 9 -15.38 12.34 51.13
C ILE A 9 -16.33 13.21 50.29
N LEU A 10 -15.80 14.25 49.64
CA LEU A 10 -16.50 14.99 48.59
C LEU A 10 -16.33 14.23 47.29
N SER A 11 -17.40 13.53 46.89
CA SER A 11 -17.60 13.01 45.54
C SER A 11 -17.67 14.20 44.58
N THR A 12 -16.68 14.33 43.70
CA THR A 12 -16.73 15.27 42.57
C THR A 12 -17.07 14.48 41.32
N ALA A 13 -18.34 14.54 40.92
CA ALA A 13 -18.79 14.05 39.63
C ALA A 13 -18.10 14.84 38.51
N VAL A 14 -17.40 14.15 37.62
CA VAL A 14 -16.85 14.72 36.40
C VAL A 14 -18.01 15.01 35.44
N PRO A 15 -18.23 16.25 34.98
CA PRO A 15 -19.30 16.53 34.05
C PRO A 15 -18.96 15.94 32.67
N SER A 16 -19.91 15.22 32.09
CA SER A 16 -19.86 14.74 30.72
C SER A 16 -19.75 15.94 29.76
N ARG A 17 -18.61 16.06 29.07
CA ARG A 17 -18.46 17.03 27.98
C ARG A 17 -19.29 16.57 26.80
N ILE A 18 -20.45 17.19 26.63
CA ILE A 18 -21.18 17.20 25.35
C ILE A 18 -20.30 17.97 24.36
N THR A 19 -19.73 17.28 23.38
CA THR A 19 -19.04 17.92 22.26
C THR A 19 -20.05 18.78 21.48
N PRO A 20 -19.76 20.07 21.20
CA PRO A 20 -20.66 20.90 20.41
C PRO A 20 -20.75 20.37 18.97
N PRO A 21 -21.88 20.60 18.27
CA PRO A 21 -21.97 20.27 16.85
C PRO A 21 -20.88 20.99 16.06
N ILE A 22 -20.25 20.28 15.12
CA ILE A 22 -19.23 20.82 14.21
C ILE A 22 -19.88 22.00 13.48
N THR A 23 -19.51 23.22 13.86
CA THR A 23 -20.20 24.42 13.40
C THR A 23 -19.69 24.74 12.00
N ARG A 24 -20.53 24.55 10.98
CA ARG A 24 -20.29 25.07 9.63
C ARG A 24 -20.25 26.59 9.69
N ILE A 25 -19.06 27.18 9.49
CA ILE A 25 -18.96 28.60 9.17
C ILE A 25 -19.39 28.74 7.71
N THR A 26 -20.67 29.04 7.50
CA THR A 26 -21.24 29.24 6.16
C THR A 26 -20.79 30.60 5.62
N ALA A 27 -19.83 30.61 4.70
CA ALA A 27 -19.65 31.75 3.82
C ALA A 27 -20.86 31.82 2.87
N THR A 28 -21.42 33.02 2.73
CA THR A 28 -22.60 33.35 1.91
C THR A 28 -22.50 32.84 0.47
N ALA A 29 -23.66 32.52 -0.11
CA ALA A 29 -23.91 31.84 -1.40
C ALA A 29 -23.34 32.50 -2.68
N THR A 30 -22.41 33.44 -2.56
CA THR A 30 -21.86 34.25 -3.65
C THR A 30 -20.73 33.57 -4.45
N LEU A 31 -20.28 32.38 -4.06
CA LEU A 31 -19.23 31.63 -4.79
C LEU A 31 -19.75 30.79 -5.96
N ARG A 32 -21.06 30.79 -6.22
CA ARG A 32 -21.60 30.31 -7.50
C ARG A 32 -21.43 31.44 -8.52
N ARG A 33 -20.53 31.23 -9.50
CA ARG A 33 -20.39 31.99 -10.76
C ARG A 33 -19.26 33.03 -10.80
N ALA A 34 -18.01 32.54 -10.72
CA ALA A 34 -16.84 33.26 -11.24
C ALA A 34 -15.79 32.25 -11.79
N TYR A 35 -16.22 31.35 -12.68
CA TYR A 35 -15.31 30.80 -13.70
C TYR A 35 -15.42 31.75 -14.90
N THR A 36 -14.88 32.96 -14.77
CA THR A 36 -14.63 33.81 -15.93
C THR A 36 -13.42 33.24 -16.66
N LEU A 37 -13.67 32.97 -17.94
CA LEU A 37 -12.73 32.60 -18.97
C LEU A 37 -11.59 33.63 -19.01
N ASP A 38 -10.44 33.30 -18.43
CA ASP A 38 -9.15 33.87 -18.82
C ASP A 38 -8.10 32.75 -18.71
N GLY A 39 -7.40 32.53 -19.81
CA GLY A 39 -6.49 31.40 -20.00
C GLY A 39 -5.33 31.39 -19.01
N HIS A 40 -5.02 30.20 -18.50
CA HIS A 40 -3.78 29.85 -17.79
C HIS A 40 -3.41 30.76 -16.60
N GLY A 41 -4.33 30.90 -15.64
CA GLY A 41 -4.06 31.56 -14.37
C GLY A 41 -3.10 30.79 -13.45
N VAL A 42 -2.65 31.43 -12.37
CA VAL A 42 -1.77 30.86 -11.33
C VAL A 42 -2.23 29.46 -10.85
N ALA A 43 -3.54 29.23 -10.77
CA ALA A 43 -4.10 27.93 -10.38
C ALA A 43 -3.70 26.78 -11.32
N ASP A 44 -3.63 27.01 -12.63
CA ASP A 44 -3.20 25.98 -13.58
C ASP A 44 -1.70 25.73 -13.48
N HIS A 45 -0.89 26.76 -13.27
CA HIS A 45 0.54 26.59 -12.99
C HIS A 45 0.78 25.79 -11.72
N VAL A 46 0.03 26.07 -10.64
CA VAL A 46 0.09 25.27 -9.40
C VAL A 46 -0.28 23.82 -9.69
N ARG A 47 -1.36 23.56 -10.44
CA ARG A 47 -1.75 22.18 -10.82
C ARG A 47 -0.66 21.50 -11.66
N GLN A 48 -0.03 22.20 -12.60
CA GLN A 48 1.02 21.63 -13.44
C GLN A 48 2.26 21.27 -12.63
N VAL A 49 2.69 22.13 -11.70
CA VAL A 49 3.81 21.83 -10.79
C VAL A 49 3.45 20.65 -9.89
N MET A 50 2.28 20.69 -9.25
CA MET A 50 1.88 19.65 -8.32
C MET A 50 1.62 18.29 -8.98
N ARG A 51 1.31 18.23 -10.29
CA ARG A 51 1.24 16.96 -11.03
C ARG A 51 2.56 16.19 -11.02
N ARG A 52 3.69 16.89 -10.94
CA ARG A 52 5.04 16.29 -10.91
C ARG A 52 5.48 15.87 -9.51
N VAL A 53 4.66 16.14 -8.50
CA VAL A 53 4.95 15.78 -7.11
C VAL A 53 4.14 14.53 -6.78
N PRO A 54 4.78 13.38 -6.46
CA PRO A 54 4.04 12.20 -6.03
C PRO A 54 3.35 12.46 -4.70
N GLN A 55 2.07 12.09 -4.61
CA GLN A 55 1.27 12.22 -3.39
C GLN A 55 0.79 10.85 -2.92
N PRO A 56 0.73 10.61 -1.60
CA PRO A 56 0.12 9.38 -1.08
C PRO A 56 -1.37 9.34 -1.44
N VAL A 57 -1.89 8.14 -1.68
CA VAL A 57 -3.33 7.93 -1.87
C VAL A 57 -3.93 7.38 -0.59
N VAL A 58 -4.95 8.08 -0.09
CA VAL A 58 -5.65 7.74 1.14
C VAL A 58 -7.14 7.74 0.88
N VAL A 59 -7.88 6.81 1.51
CA VAL A 59 -9.34 6.85 1.55
C VAL A 59 -9.80 7.18 2.95
N VAL A 60 -10.54 8.28 3.09
CA VAL A 60 -11.23 8.63 4.33
C VAL A 60 -12.61 8.01 4.28
N THR A 61 -12.93 7.13 5.22
CA THR A 61 -14.23 6.46 5.33
C THR A 61 -14.96 6.88 6.60
N THR A 62 -16.29 6.93 6.52
CA THR A 62 -17.18 7.30 7.62
C THR A 62 -18.52 6.58 7.50
N SER A 63 -19.26 6.51 8.59
CA SER A 63 -20.65 6.03 8.65
C SER A 63 -21.48 6.89 9.61
N ASP A 64 -22.80 6.80 9.50
CA ASP A 64 -23.76 7.41 10.44
C ASP A 64 -23.83 6.71 11.81
N GLY A 65 -23.03 5.65 12.03
CA GLY A 65 -23.00 4.87 13.27
C GLY A 65 -24.23 3.99 13.44
N HIS A 66 -24.23 3.12 14.45
CA HIS A 66 -25.44 2.38 14.82
C HIS A 66 -26.46 3.38 15.38
N SER A 67 -27.51 3.67 14.60
CA SER A 67 -28.71 4.35 15.10
C SER A 67 -29.13 3.71 16.42
N LYS A 68 -29.07 4.47 17.53
CA LYS A 68 -29.58 4.02 18.84
C LYS A 68 -31.11 4.02 18.90
N ASN A 69 -31.80 4.33 17.80
CA ASN A 69 -33.25 4.34 17.70
C ASN A 69 -33.70 3.39 16.58
N SER A 70 -33.48 2.09 16.75
CA SER A 70 -34.03 1.07 15.84
C SER A 70 -35.44 0.65 16.28
N ASP A 71 -36.43 1.53 16.08
CA ASP A 71 -37.84 1.14 16.10
C ASP A 71 -38.44 1.08 14.68
N THR A 72 -37.63 1.21 13.62
CA THR A 72 -38.06 1.06 12.24
C THR A 72 -37.26 -0.01 11.51
N THR A 73 -37.99 -1.02 11.02
CA THR A 73 -37.50 -2.09 10.16
C THR A 73 -36.86 -1.52 8.88
N GLN A 74 -35.58 -1.84 8.64
CA GLN A 74 -34.68 -1.43 7.53
C GLN A 74 -33.93 -0.09 7.65
N ASP A 75 -33.23 0.14 8.77
CA ASP A 75 -32.13 1.12 8.82
C ASP A 75 -30.85 0.53 8.19
N THR A 76 -30.62 0.78 6.90
CA THR A 76 -29.32 0.50 6.27
C THR A 76 -28.30 1.55 6.72
N ILE A 77 -27.28 1.15 7.47
CA ILE A 77 -26.14 2.01 7.88
C ILE A 77 -25.58 2.72 6.65
N GLN A 78 -25.65 4.05 6.63
CA GLN A 78 -25.09 4.85 5.54
C GLN A 78 -23.57 4.92 5.68
N ARG A 79 -22.86 4.42 4.67
CA ARG A 79 -21.39 4.49 4.59
C ARG A 79 -20.98 5.37 3.42
N ARG A 80 -19.92 6.16 3.62
CA ARG A 80 -19.26 6.91 2.54
C ARG A 80 -17.76 6.87 2.70
N GLY A 81 -17.07 6.95 1.57
CA GLY A 81 -15.65 7.23 1.55
C GLY A 81 -15.29 8.27 0.50
N VAL A 82 -14.14 8.91 0.70
CA VAL A 82 -13.56 9.86 -0.24
C VAL A 82 -12.06 9.58 -0.38
N THR A 83 -11.62 9.44 -1.63
CA THR A 83 -10.20 9.40 -1.94
C THR A 83 -9.61 10.80 -1.88
N VAL A 84 -8.52 10.96 -1.14
CA VAL A 84 -7.79 12.22 -0.98
C VAL A 84 -6.29 12.02 -1.18
N SER A 85 -5.66 12.95 -1.89
CA SER A 85 -4.19 13.01 -2.05
C SER A 85 -3.56 14.14 -1.23
N SER A 86 -4.38 14.98 -0.60
CA SER A 86 -3.97 16.08 0.29
C SER A 86 -3.63 15.64 1.71
N PHE A 87 -3.55 14.34 1.98
CA PHE A 87 -3.30 13.81 3.32
C PHE A 87 -1.91 14.23 3.82
N THR A 88 -1.81 14.69 5.06
CA THR A 88 -0.55 15.12 5.67
C THR A 88 -0.57 14.91 7.19
N PRO A 89 0.41 14.20 7.77
CA PRO A 89 0.65 14.24 9.22
C PRO A 89 1.14 15.63 9.65
N ILE A 90 0.56 16.20 10.70
CA ILE A 90 0.88 17.56 11.18
C ILE A 90 1.73 17.50 12.45
N CYS A 91 1.32 16.70 13.43
CA CYS A 91 1.90 16.70 14.76
C CYS A 91 1.93 15.28 15.32
N LEU A 92 2.95 14.96 16.11
CA LEU A 92 3.02 13.71 16.87
C LEU A 92 3.03 13.94 18.39
N HIS A 93 3.32 15.16 18.85
CA HIS A 93 3.43 15.49 20.26
C HIS A 93 2.92 16.92 20.52
N PRO A 94 1.98 17.14 21.47
CA PRO A 94 1.53 16.19 22.51
C PRO A 94 0.54 15.12 22.04
N GLU A 95 -0.15 15.34 20.91
CA GLU A 95 -1.11 14.40 20.35
C GLU A 95 -0.85 14.19 18.85
N PRO A 96 -1.07 12.98 18.31
CA PRO A 96 -0.97 12.73 16.89
C PRO A 96 -2.12 13.38 16.12
N ILE A 97 -1.78 14.34 15.26
CA ILE A 97 -2.72 15.10 14.43
C ILE A 97 -2.36 14.92 12.96
N VAL A 98 -3.38 14.70 12.13
CA VAL A 98 -3.28 14.61 10.68
C VAL A 98 -4.32 15.53 10.02
N SER A 99 -4.12 15.86 8.75
CA SER A 99 -5.08 16.64 7.97
C SER A 99 -5.29 16.13 6.55
N PHE A 100 -6.42 16.52 5.98
CA PHE A 100 -6.75 16.34 4.58
C PHE A 100 -7.79 17.38 4.15
N CYS A 101 -7.95 17.60 2.84
CA CYS A 101 -8.94 18.49 2.27
C CYS A 101 -10.05 17.69 1.58
N VAL A 102 -11.29 18.14 1.74
CA VAL A 102 -12.46 17.57 1.05
C VAL A 102 -13.16 18.67 0.27
N ARG A 103 -13.48 18.42 -0.99
CA ARG A 103 -14.26 19.34 -1.81
C ARG A 103 -15.70 19.44 -1.29
N VAL A 104 -16.24 20.65 -1.25
CA VAL A 104 -17.63 20.92 -0.87
C VAL A 104 -18.42 21.62 -1.98
N PRO A 105 -19.75 21.39 -2.06
CA PRO A 105 -20.51 20.41 -1.29
C PRO A 105 -20.25 18.97 -1.78
N SER A 106 -20.28 18.00 -0.85
CA SER A 106 -20.22 16.58 -1.20
C SER A 106 -20.93 15.72 -0.17
N ARG A 107 -21.51 14.59 -0.62
CA ARG A 107 -22.18 13.60 0.24
C ARG A 107 -21.23 13.05 1.32
N ALA A 108 -19.95 12.93 1.01
CA ALA A 108 -18.93 12.51 1.97
C ALA A 108 -18.68 13.58 3.05
N SER A 109 -18.57 14.87 2.68
CA SER A 109 -18.45 15.98 3.64
C SER A 109 -19.68 16.03 4.56
N GLU A 110 -20.89 15.90 4.02
CA GLU A 110 -22.12 15.89 4.83
C GLU A 110 -22.13 14.78 5.89
N LEU A 111 -21.75 13.55 5.51
CA LEU A 111 -21.68 12.44 6.46
C LEU A 111 -20.51 12.55 7.45
N LEU A 112 -19.37 13.14 7.04
CA LEU A 112 -18.26 13.42 7.95
C LEU A 112 -18.66 14.44 9.02
N HIS A 113 -19.43 15.48 8.65
CA HIS A 113 -19.94 16.49 9.58
C HIS A 113 -20.94 15.91 10.57
N SER A 114 -21.84 15.02 10.14
CA SER A 114 -22.82 14.41 11.05
C SER A 114 -22.21 13.32 11.95
N SER A 115 -21.25 12.54 11.44
CA SER A 115 -20.61 11.44 12.19
C SER A 115 -19.57 11.94 13.19
N GLY A 116 -18.69 12.85 12.78
CA GLY A 116 -17.56 13.34 13.58
C GLY A 116 -16.43 12.31 13.82
N GLY A 117 -16.65 11.04 13.51
CA GLY A 117 -15.66 9.97 13.48
C GLY A 117 -15.30 9.57 12.04
N MET A 118 -14.07 9.10 11.83
CA MET A 118 -13.63 8.63 10.51
C MET A 118 -12.45 7.66 10.62
N ILE A 119 -12.26 6.86 9.57
CA ILE A 119 -11.05 6.06 9.38
C ILE A 119 -10.28 6.62 8.20
N ILE A 120 -8.99 6.85 8.40
CA ILE A 120 -8.05 7.24 7.37
C ILE A 120 -7.28 5.99 6.94
N ASN A 121 -7.58 5.48 5.75
CA ASN A 121 -7.02 4.24 5.20
C ASN A 121 -5.88 4.58 4.25
N VAL A 122 -4.64 4.27 4.62
CA VAL A 122 -3.46 4.52 3.78
C VAL A 122 -3.33 3.38 2.77
N LEU A 123 -3.55 3.67 1.48
CA LEU A 123 -3.67 2.62 0.48
C LEU A 123 -2.29 2.02 0.10
N SER A 124 -2.29 0.72 -0.17
CA SER A 124 -1.16 0.04 -0.81
C SER A 124 -1.27 0.05 -2.33
N ASN A 125 -0.16 -0.24 -3.01
CA ASN A 125 -0.09 -0.31 -4.48
C ASN A 125 -1.11 -1.27 -5.11
N GLU A 126 -1.59 -2.29 -4.37
CA GLU A 126 -2.63 -3.22 -4.83
C GLU A 126 -4.05 -2.62 -4.83
N GLN A 127 -4.25 -1.41 -4.28
CA GLN A 127 -5.58 -0.86 -3.97
C GLN A 127 -6.05 0.25 -4.92
N VAL A 128 -5.68 0.15 -6.19
CA VAL A 128 -6.15 1.07 -7.25
C VAL A 128 -7.69 1.07 -7.35
N GLN A 129 -8.32 -0.10 -7.25
CA GLN A 129 -9.77 -0.26 -7.33
C GLN A 129 -10.50 0.54 -6.24
N GLN A 130 -10.00 0.50 -5.00
CA GLN A 130 -10.50 1.26 -3.87
C GLN A 130 -10.43 2.76 -4.18
N SER A 131 -9.25 3.24 -4.62
CA SER A 131 -9.06 4.65 -4.95
C SER A 131 -10.07 5.14 -6.00
N ILE A 132 -10.32 4.36 -7.06
CA ILE A 132 -11.31 4.69 -8.10
C ILE A 132 -12.73 4.69 -7.54
N ALA A 133 -13.10 3.68 -6.74
CA ALA A 133 -14.43 3.55 -6.16
C ALA A 133 -14.79 4.76 -5.27
N PHE A 134 -13.84 5.23 -4.45
CA PHE A 134 -14.03 6.36 -3.54
C PHE A 134 -13.72 7.74 -4.14
N SER A 135 -13.29 7.81 -5.42
CA SER A 135 -13.15 9.07 -6.17
C SER A 135 -14.39 9.40 -7.00
N SER A 136 -15.27 8.43 -7.22
CA SER A 136 -16.40 8.53 -8.16
C SER A 136 -17.63 9.17 -7.49
N PRO A 137 -18.03 10.39 -7.87
CA PRO A 137 -19.13 11.10 -7.20
C PRO A 137 -20.50 10.53 -7.54
N ASN A 138 -20.61 9.59 -8.48
CA ASN A 138 -21.88 9.05 -8.99
C ASN A 138 -22.14 7.60 -8.56
N LYS A 139 -21.20 6.94 -7.88
CA LYS A 139 -21.40 5.55 -7.45
C LYS A 139 -22.39 5.51 -6.28
N THR A 140 -23.43 4.68 -6.37
CA THR A 140 -24.50 4.58 -5.36
C THR A 140 -23.99 3.88 -4.10
N ASP A 141 -23.36 2.71 -4.29
CA ASP A 141 -22.64 1.98 -3.26
C ASP A 141 -21.14 1.93 -3.58
N GLN A 142 -20.33 2.59 -2.76
CA GLN A 142 -18.88 2.63 -2.94
C GLN A 142 -18.20 1.34 -2.43
N PHE A 143 -18.90 0.53 -1.65
CA PHE A 143 -18.35 -0.60 -0.90
C PHE A 143 -18.67 -1.98 -1.49
N GLU A 144 -19.59 -2.07 -2.47
CA GLU A 144 -20.11 -3.33 -3.06
C GLU A 144 -19.03 -4.39 -3.37
N ASP A 145 -17.92 -3.99 -4.00
CA ASP A 145 -16.80 -4.88 -4.38
C ASP A 145 -15.50 -4.59 -3.63
N ILE A 146 -15.58 -3.84 -2.53
CA ILE A 146 -14.40 -3.43 -1.78
C ILE A 146 -14.34 -4.21 -0.47
N PRO A 147 -13.27 -4.99 -0.20
CA PRO A 147 -13.13 -5.66 1.09
C PRO A 147 -12.99 -4.66 2.25
N TYR A 148 -13.90 -4.72 3.21
CA TYR A 148 -13.90 -3.91 4.44
C TYR A 148 -14.49 -4.69 5.62
N TYR A 149 -14.26 -4.19 6.82
CA TYR A 149 -14.99 -4.58 8.02
C TYR A 149 -15.42 -3.33 8.78
N ASP A 150 -16.51 -3.40 9.53
CA ASP A 150 -16.87 -2.33 10.45
C ASP A 150 -16.09 -2.50 11.75
N ASP A 151 -15.44 -1.43 12.22
CA ASP A 151 -14.78 -1.46 13.52
C ASP A 151 -15.81 -1.76 14.63
N PRO A 152 -15.59 -2.77 15.48
CA PRO A 152 -16.60 -3.23 16.43
C PRO A 152 -16.91 -2.21 17.53
N THR A 153 -16.05 -1.22 17.74
CA THR A 153 -16.23 -0.20 18.78
C THR A 153 -16.99 1.01 18.24
N THR A 154 -16.73 1.39 17.00
CA THR A 154 -17.21 2.65 16.40
C THR A 154 -18.24 2.46 15.30
N GLY A 155 -18.32 1.28 14.69
CA GLY A 155 -19.13 1.00 13.50
C GLY A 155 -18.61 1.71 12.24
N LEU A 156 -17.40 2.26 12.27
CA LEU A 156 -16.80 2.93 11.13
C LEU A 156 -16.16 1.89 10.18
N PRO A 157 -16.32 2.03 8.86
CA PRO A 157 -15.79 1.05 7.92
C PRO A 157 -14.29 1.20 7.75
N VAL A 158 -13.55 0.11 7.96
CA VAL A 158 -12.09 0.00 7.79
C VAL A 158 -11.79 -0.85 6.56
N LEU A 159 -10.98 -0.31 5.63
CA LEU A 159 -10.62 -1.04 4.41
C LEU A 159 -9.56 -2.10 4.69
N MET A 160 -9.71 -3.28 4.10
CA MET A 160 -8.72 -4.37 4.20
C MET A 160 -7.62 -4.21 3.15
N GLY A 161 -6.41 -4.70 3.49
CA GLY A 161 -5.25 -4.66 2.59
C GLY A 161 -4.50 -3.33 2.56
N THR A 162 -4.85 -2.38 3.41
CA THR A 162 -4.16 -1.08 3.54
C THR A 162 -2.74 -1.25 4.08
N LEU A 163 -1.90 -0.22 3.96
CA LEU A 163 -0.64 -0.12 4.71
C LEU A 163 -0.89 0.07 6.21
N GLY A 164 -2.01 0.70 6.52
CA GLY A 164 -2.49 0.92 7.87
C GLY A 164 -3.71 1.84 7.85
N SER A 165 -4.43 1.83 8.94
CA SER A 165 -5.66 2.59 9.11
C SER A 165 -5.62 3.36 10.42
N MET A 166 -5.97 4.64 10.37
CA MET A 166 -5.97 5.54 11.54
C MET A 166 -7.40 5.89 11.92
N HIS A 167 -7.78 5.56 13.15
CA HIS A 167 -9.07 5.89 13.73
C HIS A 167 -9.01 7.31 14.25
N CYS A 168 -9.82 8.19 13.67
CA CYS A 168 -9.69 9.62 13.88
C CYS A 168 -10.99 10.23 14.41
N LYS A 169 -10.83 11.27 15.23
CA LYS A 169 -11.91 12.18 15.61
C LYS A 169 -11.60 13.58 15.12
N VAL A 170 -12.62 14.28 14.64
CA VAL A 170 -12.49 15.66 14.22
C VAL A 170 -11.98 16.55 15.36
N ALA A 171 -10.98 17.38 15.07
CA ALA A 171 -10.47 18.39 15.98
C ALA A 171 -10.95 19.78 15.54
N GLN A 172 -10.83 20.06 14.24
CA GLN A 172 -11.20 21.34 13.63
C GLN A 172 -11.49 21.16 12.14
N VAL A 173 -12.41 21.95 11.61
CA VAL A 173 -12.68 22.05 10.16
C VAL A 173 -12.59 23.51 9.75
N LEU A 174 -11.84 23.80 8.69
CA LEU A 174 -11.61 25.14 8.18
C LEU A 174 -12.10 25.25 6.73
N GLN A 175 -13.02 26.19 6.46
CA GLN A 175 -13.46 26.45 5.08
C GLN A 175 -12.38 27.21 4.31
N LEU A 176 -11.91 26.63 3.20
CA LEU A 176 -10.89 27.17 2.31
C LEU A 176 -11.42 27.20 0.86
N GLY A 177 -12.19 28.23 0.53
CA GLY A 177 -12.78 28.37 -0.80
C GLY A 177 -13.80 27.26 -1.09
N ASP A 178 -13.53 26.42 -2.09
CA ASP A 178 -14.38 25.28 -2.47
C ASP A 178 -14.01 23.95 -1.80
N HIS A 179 -13.11 24.00 -0.81
CA HIS A 179 -12.71 22.86 0.02
C HIS A 179 -12.83 23.18 1.50
N GLU A 180 -12.93 22.14 2.31
CA GLU A 180 -12.75 22.18 3.76
C GLU A 180 -11.42 21.49 4.09
N LEU A 181 -10.57 22.11 4.91
CA LEU A 181 -9.42 21.48 5.55
C LEU A 181 -9.88 20.86 6.86
N TRP A 182 -9.76 19.53 6.95
CA TRP A 182 -10.07 18.74 8.12
C TRP A 182 -8.80 18.50 8.91
N ILE A 183 -8.82 18.82 10.20
CA ILE A 183 -7.75 18.55 11.15
C ILE A 183 -8.31 17.57 12.18
N THR A 184 -7.65 16.43 12.34
CA THR A 184 -8.20 15.32 13.10
C THR A 184 -7.17 14.70 14.03
N LYS A 185 -7.60 14.31 15.23
CA LYS A 185 -6.78 13.58 16.20
C LYS A 185 -6.82 12.10 15.89
N VAL A 186 -5.66 11.45 15.85
CA VAL A 186 -5.55 10.00 15.74
C VAL A 186 -5.70 9.38 17.13
N ILE A 187 -6.70 8.51 17.30
CA ILE A 187 -7.02 7.87 18.59
C ILE A 187 -6.45 6.46 18.65
N LYS A 188 -6.38 5.77 17.51
CA LYS A 188 -5.90 4.40 17.38
C LYS A 188 -5.32 4.20 15.97
N VAL A 189 -4.29 3.36 15.86
CA VAL A 189 -3.70 2.94 14.58
C VAL A 189 -3.77 1.43 14.48
N ASP A 190 -4.33 0.94 13.38
CA ASP A 190 -4.24 -0.46 12.97
C ASP A 190 -3.14 -0.58 11.91
N HIS A 191 -2.17 -1.47 12.13
CA HIS A 191 -1.13 -1.74 11.15
C HIS A 191 -1.64 -2.69 10.07
N GLY A 192 -1.47 -2.30 8.81
CA GLY A 192 -1.84 -3.11 7.68
C GLY A 192 -0.69 -3.96 7.14
N VAL A 193 -1.03 -4.85 6.22
CA VAL A 193 -0.10 -5.78 5.55
C VAL A 193 0.11 -5.46 4.08
N GLY A 194 -0.61 -4.46 3.55
CA GLY A 194 -0.41 -3.88 2.22
C GLY A 194 -0.76 -4.75 1.03
N GLY A 195 -1.49 -5.84 1.20
CA GLY A 195 -1.90 -6.69 0.08
C GLY A 195 -2.47 -8.03 0.51
N LYS A 196 -2.96 -8.80 -0.47
CA LYS A 196 -3.62 -10.11 -0.23
C LYS A 196 -2.69 -11.15 0.40
N HIS A 197 -1.38 -11.03 0.16
CA HIS A 197 -0.37 -11.98 0.64
C HIS A 197 0.23 -11.64 2.01
N GLY A 198 -0.23 -10.58 2.68
CA GLY A 198 -0.06 -10.46 4.13
C GLY A 198 1.33 -10.07 4.66
N ARG A 199 2.26 -9.56 3.85
CA ARG A 199 3.64 -9.27 4.29
C ARG A 199 3.91 -7.77 4.42
N ARG A 200 3.77 -7.26 5.66
CA ARG A 200 3.95 -5.85 6.02
C ARG A 200 5.28 -5.24 5.54
N GLU A 201 6.37 -6.01 5.53
CA GLU A 201 7.70 -5.53 5.11
C GLU A 201 7.80 -5.26 3.60
N GLU A 202 6.93 -5.86 2.79
CA GLU A 202 6.91 -5.72 1.34
C GLU A 202 5.85 -4.73 0.86
N ALA A 203 5.01 -4.25 1.79
CA ALA A 203 3.89 -3.38 1.52
C ALA A 203 4.36 -2.01 1.02
N GLN A 204 3.99 -1.66 -0.21
CA GLN A 204 4.34 -0.37 -0.80
C GLN A 204 3.13 0.55 -0.88
N PRO A 205 3.30 1.87 -0.70
CA PRO A 205 2.19 2.81 -0.77
C PRO A 205 1.70 2.98 -2.20
N LEU A 206 0.40 3.19 -2.35
CA LEU A 206 -0.15 3.74 -3.59
C LEU A 206 0.19 5.23 -3.63
N LEU A 207 0.85 5.63 -4.71
CA LEU A 207 1.16 7.02 -5.02
C LEU A 207 0.35 7.48 -6.24
N TYR A 208 -0.01 8.75 -6.26
CA TYR A 208 -0.57 9.40 -7.45
C TYR A 208 0.42 10.42 -7.98
N HIS A 209 0.80 10.27 -9.26
CA HIS A 209 1.79 11.11 -9.91
C HIS A 209 1.47 11.23 -11.40
N ASP A 210 1.45 12.46 -11.91
CA ASP A 210 1.14 12.80 -13.30
C ASP A 210 -0.09 12.06 -13.87
N ARG A 211 -1.19 12.13 -13.12
CA ARG A 211 -2.49 11.49 -13.44
C ARG A 211 -2.47 9.96 -13.51
N ARG A 212 -1.42 9.32 -13.03
CA ARG A 212 -1.27 7.86 -13.00
C ARG A 212 -1.02 7.38 -11.58
N TYR A 213 -1.41 6.15 -11.32
CA TYR A 213 -1.00 5.46 -10.11
C TYR A 213 0.45 4.98 -10.24
N ARG A 214 1.19 5.08 -9.14
CA ARG A 214 2.59 4.70 -8.97
C ARG A 214 2.77 4.06 -7.59
N SER A 215 3.98 3.56 -7.35
CA SER A 215 4.41 3.04 -6.05
C SER A 215 5.83 3.53 -5.78
N VAL A 216 6.36 3.34 -4.56
CA VAL A 216 7.78 3.61 -4.29
C VAL A 216 8.60 2.57 -5.04
N GLY A 217 9.40 3.07 -5.99
CA GLY A 217 9.96 2.27 -7.08
C GLY A 217 11.04 1.28 -6.66
N GLU A 218 11.27 0.33 -7.56
CA GLU A 218 12.38 -0.61 -7.55
C GLU A 218 13.74 0.05 -7.40
N GLN A 219 13.90 1.28 -7.90
CA GLN A 219 15.12 2.07 -7.77
C GLN A 219 15.51 2.35 -6.32
N VAL A 220 14.54 2.51 -5.40
CA VAL A 220 14.83 2.68 -3.96
C VAL A 220 15.31 1.36 -3.35
N PHE A 221 14.69 0.24 -3.75
CA PHE A 221 15.13 -1.10 -3.35
C PHE A 221 16.53 -1.44 -3.90
N MET A 222 16.75 -1.21 -5.20
CA MET A 222 18.02 -1.46 -5.88
C MET A 222 19.12 -0.58 -5.31
N LYS A 223 18.85 0.70 -5.07
CA LYS A 223 19.81 1.60 -4.42
C LYS A 223 20.16 1.16 -3.00
N ALA A 224 19.17 0.79 -2.18
CA ALA A 224 19.44 0.27 -0.84
C ALA A 224 20.25 -1.04 -0.87
N PHE A 225 19.99 -1.91 -1.85
CA PHE A 225 20.76 -3.13 -2.06
C PHE A 225 22.20 -2.86 -2.52
N GLU A 226 22.38 -2.00 -3.52
CA GLU A 226 23.68 -1.60 -4.07
C GLU A 226 24.55 -0.88 -3.04
N ASP A 227 23.96 0.02 -2.27
CA ASP A 227 24.60 0.75 -1.17
C ASP A 227 24.82 -0.15 0.08
N SER A 228 24.45 -1.44 0.01
CA SER A 228 24.55 -2.43 1.11
C SER A 228 23.81 -2.03 2.39
N ASN A 229 22.79 -1.18 2.28
CA ASN A 229 21.98 -0.64 3.37
C ASN A 229 20.60 -1.33 3.49
N LEU A 230 20.41 -2.44 2.78
CA LEU A 230 19.20 -3.25 2.89
C LEU A 230 19.28 -4.15 4.13
N ASP A 231 18.32 -4.01 5.06
CA ASP A 231 18.22 -4.89 6.24
C ASP A 231 18.21 -6.36 5.81
N ALA A 232 19.04 -7.19 6.45
CA ALA A 232 19.15 -8.62 6.17
C ALA A 232 17.80 -9.37 6.25
N LYS A 233 16.84 -8.90 7.06
CA LYS A 233 15.48 -9.47 7.14
C LYS A 233 14.70 -9.28 5.84
N LEU A 234 14.95 -8.18 5.14
CA LEU A 234 14.33 -7.85 3.86
C LEU A 234 14.94 -8.62 2.69
N TRP A 235 16.08 -9.31 2.90
CA TRP A 235 16.74 -10.16 1.90
C TRP A 235 16.06 -11.53 1.75
N THR A 236 14.77 -11.51 1.43
CA THR A 236 13.96 -12.71 1.19
C THR A 236 14.27 -13.35 -0.16
N HIS A 237 13.84 -14.59 -0.40
CA HIS A 237 13.93 -15.23 -1.73
C HIS A 237 13.31 -14.36 -2.83
N ARG A 238 12.18 -13.71 -2.52
CA ARG A 238 11.51 -12.80 -3.45
C ARG A 238 12.34 -11.53 -3.72
N ALA A 239 13.03 -10.99 -2.72
CA ALA A 239 13.96 -9.89 -2.91
C ALA A 239 15.14 -10.26 -3.84
N HIS A 240 15.65 -11.50 -3.75
CA HIS A 240 16.68 -11.99 -4.68
C HIS A 240 16.15 -12.02 -6.12
N VAL A 241 14.94 -12.57 -6.32
CA VAL A 241 14.29 -12.61 -7.63
C VAL A 241 14.01 -11.19 -8.16
N ARG A 242 13.55 -10.29 -7.30
CA ARG A 242 13.30 -8.87 -7.63
C ARG A 242 14.56 -8.15 -8.10
N MET A 243 15.67 -8.34 -7.39
CA MET A 243 16.97 -7.78 -7.76
C MET A 243 17.44 -8.35 -9.10
N ALA A 244 17.38 -9.67 -9.28
CA ALA A 244 17.78 -10.32 -10.53
C ALA A 244 16.94 -9.81 -11.72
N TRP A 245 15.62 -9.71 -11.54
CA TRP A 245 14.70 -9.22 -12.56
C TRP A 245 14.99 -7.77 -12.97
N ASN A 246 15.33 -6.90 -12.02
CA ASN A 246 15.72 -5.52 -12.31
C ASN A 246 17.00 -5.45 -13.17
N TYR A 247 18.09 -6.10 -12.72
CA TYR A 247 19.34 -6.12 -13.49
C TYR A 247 19.18 -6.76 -14.86
N LEU A 248 18.40 -7.86 -14.96
CA LEU A 248 18.20 -8.59 -16.20
C LEU A 248 17.39 -7.78 -17.23
N ARG A 249 16.36 -7.06 -16.79
CA ARG A 249 15.57 -6.20 -17.67
C ARG A 249 16.38 -5.03 -18.21
N GLU A 250 17.24 -4.43 -17.38
CA GLU A 250 18.03 -3.25 -17.74
C GLU A 250 19.27 -3.59 -18.58
N LEU A 251 20.03 -4.62 -18.18
CA LEU A 251 21.34 -4.92 -18.78
C LEU A 251 21.32 -6.11 -19.74
N GLY A 252 20.28 -6.96 -19.67
CA GLY A 252 20.24 -8.26 -20.35
C GLY A 252 21.11 -9.31 -19.65
N LYS A 253 20.82 -10.60 -19.89
CA LYS A 253 21.44 -11.74 -19.18
C LYS A 253 22.95 -11.69 -19.10
N GLU A 254 23.62 -11.49 -20.22
CA GLU A 254 25.08 -11.59 -20.30
C GLU A 254 25.78 -10.54 -19.43
N LYS A 255 25.31 -9.28 -19.49
CA LYS A 255 25.86 -8.17 -18.70
C LYS A 255 25.38 -8.18 -17.25
N ALA A 256 24.14 -8.58 -17.01
CA ALA A 256 23.55 -8.63 -15.68
C ALA A 256 24.16 -9.72 -14.80
N THR A 257 24.48 -10.89 -15.37
CA THR A 257 24.95 -12.05 -14.60
C THR A 257 26.18 -11.76 -13.72
N PRO A 258 27.29 -11.19 -14.22
CA PRO A 258 28.44 -10.86 -13.36
C PRO A 258 28.08 -9.81 -12.31
N VAL A 259 27.30 -8.79 -12.67
CA VAL A 259 26.87 -7.72 -11.74
C VAL A 259 26.04 -8.26 -10.59
N ILE A 260 25.05 -9.12 -10.89
CA ILE A 260 24.21 -9.78 -9.90
C ILE A 260 25.06 -10.60 -8.92
N LYS A 261 25.95 -11.45 -9.44
CA LYS A 261 26.79 -12.33 -8.61
C LYS A 261 27.67 -11.53 -7.66
N ASP A 262 28.33 -10.49 -8.16
CA ASP A 262 29.18 -9.64 -7.35
C ASP A 262 28.39 -8.82 -6.33
N ALA A 263 27.20 -8.34 -6.69
CA ALA A 263 26.35 -7.61 -5.76
C ALA A 263 25.85 -8.50 -4.61
N ILE A 264 25.45 -9.75 -4.89
CA ILE A 264 25.05 -10.70 -3.83
C ILE A 264 26.22 -11.03 -2.91
N ARG A 265 27.43 -11.25 -3.46
CA ARG A 265 28.64 -11.51 -2.65
C ARG A 265 28.91 -10.36 -1.70
N ARG A 266 28.97 -9.12 -2.22
CA ARG A 266 29.16 -7.90 -1.41
C ARG A 266 28.10 -7.76 -0.33
N HIS A 267 26.84 -8.03 -0.66
CA HIS A 267 25.74 -7.95 0.32
C HIS A 267 25.96 -8.91 1.51
N PHE A 268 26.35 -10.17 1.26
CA PHE A 268 26.63 -11.14 2.32
C PHE A 268 27.91 -10.85 3.10
N GLU A 269 28.93 -10.28 2.45
CA GLU A 269 30.17 -9.83 3.12
C GLU A 269 29.90 -8.68 4.10
N MET A 270 29.05 -7.73 3.70
CA MET A 270 28.70 -6.55 4.50
C MET A 270 27.64 -6.83 5.57
N ASN A 271 26.83 -7.87 5.40
CA ASN A 271 25.77 -8.27 6.34
C ASN A 271 25.96 -9.72 6.81
N PRO A 272 27.04 -10.02 7.56
CA PRO A 272 27.35 -11.39 7.95
C PRO A 272 26.27 -11.95 8.89
N THR A 273 25.55 -12.96 8.41
CA THR A 273 24.65 -13.77 9.23
C THR A 273 25.12 -15.21 9.22
N LYS A 274 25.01 -15.93 10.35
CA LYS A 274 25.45 -17.34 10.45
C LYS A 274 24.68 -18.32 9.54
N GLN A 275 23.62 -17.88 8.86
CA GLN A 275 22.65 -18.76 8.19
C GLN A 275 22.66 -18.68 6.66
N LEU A 276 23.25 -17.64 6.05
CA LEU A 276 23.16 -17.42 4.61
C LEU A 276 24.53 -17.02 4.04
N GLU A 277 24.99 -17.80 3.07
CA GLU A 277 26.23 -17.57 2.32
C GLU A 277 25.94 -17.59 0.82
N TYR A 278 26.81 -16.95 0.04
CA TYR A 278 26.75 -16.99 -1.41
C TYR A 278 26.82 -18.43 -1.95
N HIS A 279 26.00 -18.74 -2.96
CA HIS A 279 25.98 -20.04 -3.61
C HIS A 279 25.89 -19.89 -5.13
N GLU A 280 26.97 -20.24 -5.83
CA GLU A 280 27.13 -20.03 -7.27
C GLU A 280 26.09 -20.77 -8.13
N THR A 281 25.88 -22.07 -7.88
CA THR A 281 24.92 -22.86 -8.66
C THR A 281 23.47 -22.40 -8.47
N ILE A 282 23.04 -22.18 -7.22
CA ILE A 282 21.69 -21.69 -6.94
C ILE A 282 21.46 -20.32 -7.57
N THR A 283 22.41 -19.40 -7.41
CA THR A 283 22.32 -18.05 -7.98
C THR A 283 22.20 -18.11 -9.51
N SER A 284 23.07 -18.87 -10.17
CA SER A 284 23.07 -19.00 -11.63
C SER A 284 21.78 -19.65 -12.14
N PHE A 285 21.24 -20.64 -11.41
CA PHE A 285 19.96 -21.28 -11.74
C PHE A 285 18.81 -20.27 -11.71
N TYR A 286 18.67 -19.46 -10.65
CA TYR A 286 17.58 -18.47 -10.59
C TYR A 286 17.77 -17.31 -11.57
N ILE A 287 19.00 -16.86 -11.86
CA ILE A 287 19.26 -15.90 -12.96
C ILE A 287 18.73 -16.48 -14.28
N HIS A 288 18.99 -17.76 -14.55
CA HIS A 288 18.50 -18.42 -15.75
C HIS A 288 16.97 -18.48 -15.80
N LEU A 289 16.29 -18.81 -14.69
CA LEU A 289 14.82 -18.82 -14.66
C LEU A 289 14.21 -17.42 -14.88
N VAL A 290 14.75 -16.39 -14.23
CA VAL A 290 14.21 -15.03 -14.36
C VAL A 290 14.40 -14.51 -15.79
N ASP A 291 15.53 -14.81 -16.42
CA ASP A 291 15.77 -14.50 -17.84
C ASP A 291 14.76 -15.20 -18.77
N LEU A 292 14.46 -16.48 -18.54
CA LEU A 292 13.42 -17.20 -19.29
C LEU A 292 12.03 -16.56 -19.13
N ALA A 293 11.67 -16.20 -17.89
CA ALA A 293 10.40 -15.53 -17.60
C ALA A 293 10.29 -14.20 -18.35
N LEU A 294 11.34 -13.38 -18.34
CA LEU A 294 11.41 -12.11 -19.09
C LEU A 294 11.26 -12.32 -20.60
N GLN A 295 11.90 -13.35 -21.16
CA GLN A 295 11.76 -13.69 -22.58
C GLN A 295 10.33 -14.14 -22.93
N GLN A 296 9.70 -14.94 -22.07
CA GLN A 296 8.30 -15.37 -22.26
C GLN A 296 7.31 -14.22 -22.10
N GLN A 297 7.56 -13.27 -21.19
CA GLN A 297 6.73 -12.08 -21.01
C GLN A 297 6.76 -11.21 -22.28
N LYS A 298 7.93 -10.95 -22.85
CA LYS A 298 8.11 -10.16 -24.09
C LYS A 298 7.41 -10.77 -25.31
N GLN A 299 7.19 -12.08 -25.32
CA GLN A 299 6.50 -12.78 -26.40
C GLN A 299 4.97 -12.82 -26.20
N SER A 300 4.46 -12.41 -25.03
CA SER A 300 3.03 -12.40 -24.75
C SER A 300 2.37 -11.20 -25.43
N THR A 301 1.28 -11.44 -26.16
CA THR A 301 0.50 -10.42 -26.89
C THR A 301 -0.46 -9.61 -26.01
N MET A 302 -0.54 -9.91 -24.70
CA MET A 302 -1.41 -9.16 -23.79
C MET A 302 -0.78 -7.84 -23.34
N VAL A 303 -1.55 -6.76 -23.41
CA VAL A 303 -1.19 -5.45 -22.86
C VAL A 303 -1.11 -5.56 -21.34
N LYS A 304 0.11 -5.72 -20.82
CA LYS A 304 0.42 -5.76 -19.38
C LYS A 304 1.46 -4.69 -19.06
N ASP A 305 1.46 -4.20 -17.82
CA ASP A 305 2.48 -3.24 -17.40
C ASP A 305 3.81 -4.00 -17.25
N GLU A 306 4.69 -3.89 -18.24
CA GLU A 306 6.00 -4.54 -18.25
C GLU A 306 6.88 -4.12 -17.07
N ASP A 307 6.50 -3.03 -16.40
CA ASP A 307 7.23 -2.48 -15.26
C ASP A 307 6.71 -2.92 -13.88
N ASP A 308 5.72 -3.82 -13.80
CA ASP A 308 5.19 -4.33 -12.52
C ASP A 308 5.79 -5.70 -12.13
N PHE A 309 6.74 -5.69 -11.17
CA PHE A 309 7.31 -6.90 -10.59
C PHE A 309 6.27 -7.83 -9.93
N PHE A 310 5.19 -7.30 -9.36
CA PHE A 310 4.17 -8.13 -8.68
C PHE A 310 3.37 -8.92 -9.71
N GLU A 311 2.92 -8.27 -10.78
CA GLU A 311 2.24 -8.94 -11.89
C GLU A 311 3.16 -9.98 -12.54
N PHE A 312 4.45 -9.65 -12.72
CA PHE A 312 5.45 -10.61 -13.20
C PHE A 312 5.52 -11.88 -12.33
N MET A 313 5.52 -11.73 -11.01
CA MET A 313 5.57 -12.87 -10.09
C MET A 313 4.27 -13.69 -10.09
N GLU A 314 3.11 -13.08 -10.30
CA GLU A 314 1.83 -13.79 -10.45
C GLU A 314 1.80 -14.61 -11.75
N GLN A 315 2.36 -14.07 -12.83
CA GLN A 315 2.45 -14.77 -14.11
C GLN A 315 3.42 -15.96 -14.07
N PHE A 316 4.50 -15.87 -13.31
CA PHE A 316 5.52 -16.92 -13.18
C PHE A 316 5.66 -17.41 -11.73
N PRO A 317 4.63 -18.07 -11.17
CA PRO A 317 4.60 -18.43 -9.74
C PRO A 317 5.74 -19.38 -9.35
N VAL A 318 6.29 -20.12 -10.31
CA VAL A 318 7.47 -20.97 -10.14
C VAL A 318 8.67 -20.23 -9.55
N LEU A 319 8.83 -18.94 -9.84
CA LEU A 319 9.92 -18.11 -9.31
C LEU A 319 9.81 -17.89 -7.80
N THR A 320 8.62 -17.99 -7.21
CA THR A 320 8.44 -17.92 -5.74
C THR A 320 8.85 -19.21 -5.03
N ASN A 321 8.90 -20.35 -5.75
CA ASN A 321 9.07 -21.66 -5.15
C ASN A 321 10.56 -22.01 -5.01
N ARG A 322 11.11 -21.80 -3.79
CA ARG A 322 12.50 -22.13 -3.44
C ARG A 322 12.89 -23.59 -3.72
N ARG A 323 11.92 -24.51 -3.68
CA ARG A 323 12.14 -25.95 -3.87
C ARG A 323 12.12 -26.37 -5.34
N TYR A 324 11.78 -25.47 -6.26
CA TYR A 324 11.71 -25.80 -7.69
C TYR A 324 13.03 -26.32 -8.25
N ILE A 325 14.17 -25.82 -7.73
CA ILE A 325 15.51 -26.30 -8.08
C ILE A 325 15.72 -27.81 -7.86
N HIS A 326 15.00 -28.42 -6.91
CA HIS A 326 15.13 -29.85 -6.60
C HIS A 326 14.54 -30.77 -7.68
N LYS A 327 13.81 -30.23 -8.66
CA LYS A 327 13.45 -30.99 -9.86
C LYS A 327 14.67 -31.28 -10.76
N PHE A 328 15.65 -30.39 -10.72
CA PHE A 328 16.82 -30.41 -11.62
C PHE A 328 18.08 -30.89 -10.91
N TYR A 329 18.20 -30.61 -9.62
CA TYR A 329 19.39 -30.92 -8.84
C TYR A 329 19.14 -31.85 -7.66
N SER A 330 20.01 -32.84 -7.49
CA SER A 330 20.01 -33.67 -6.29
C SER A 330 20.50 -32.89 -5.05
N PRO A 331 20.04 -33.27 -3.84
CA PRO A 331 20.54 -32.69 -2.60
C PRO A 331 22.06 -32.86 -2.41
N GLN A 332 22.67 -33.86 -3.04
CA GLN A 332 24.10 -34.15 -2.95
C GLN A 332 24.91 -33.08 -3.71
N ILE A 333 24.50 -32.73 -4.94
CA ILE A 333 25.14 -31.67 -5.72
C ILE A 333 24.98 -30.32 -5.03
N LEU A 334 23.76 -29.96 -4.59
CA LEU A 334 23.50 -28.66 -3.96
C LEU A 334 24.21 -28.46 -2.62
N LYS A 335 24.56 -29.54 -1.90
CA LYS A 335 25.32 -29.43 -0.64
C LYS A 335 26.83 -29.40 -0.86
N SER A 336 27.32 -29.65 -2.08
CA SER A 336 28.75 -29.74 -2.36
C SER A 336 29.44 -28.36 -2.31
N SER A 337 30.69 -28.33 -1.83
CA SER A 337 31.53 -27.13 -1.88
C SER A 337 31.78 -26.67 -3.31
N LYS A 338 31.90 -27.61 -4.25
CA LYS A 338 32.06 -27.33 -5.67
C LYS A 338 30.88 -26.53 -6.24
N ALA A 339 29.63 -26.91 -5.91
CA ALA A 339 28.44 -26.19 -6.38
C ALA A 339 28.27 -24.80 -5.74
N ARG A 340 28.83 -24.61 -4.54
CA ARG A 340 28.85 -23.28 -3.90
C ARG A 340 29.80 -22.32 -4.60
N GLN A 341 30.93 -22.81 -5.10
CA GLN A 341 31.99 -21.99 -5.70
C GLN A 341 31.87 -21.87 -7.22
N HIS A 342 31.38 -22.91 -7.90
CA HIS A 342 31.33 -23.01 -9.35
C HIS A 342 29.93 -23.43 -9.79
N PHE A 343 29.47 -22.91 -10.94
CA PHE A 343 28.23 -23.37 -11.54
C PHE A 343 28.39 -24.82 -12.01
N ILE A 344 27.51 -25.69 -11.53
CA ILE A 344 27.41 -27.09 -11.95
C ILE A 344 26.09 -27.26 -12.70
N LEU A 345 26.11 -27.97 -13.83
CA LEU A 345 24.88 -28.30 -14.55
C LEU A 345 23.98 -29.26 -13.74
N PRO A 346 22.66 -29.22 -13.96
CA PRO A 346 21.73 -30.16 -13.34
C PRO A 346 22.08 -31.63 -13.54
N ASP A 347 21.82 -32.46 -12.53
CA ASP A 347 22.07 -33.92 -12.54
C ASP A 347 20.79 -34.78 -12.64
N ILE A 348 19.60 -34.20 -12.43
CA ILE A 348 18.31 -34.92 -12.52
C ILE A 348 17.63 -34.65 -13.87
N GLU A 349 17.35 -33.38 -14.18
CA GLU A 349 16.73 -32.93 -15.43
C GLU A 349 17.54 -31.76 -16.01
N PRO A 350 17.64 -31.61 -17.35
CA PRO A 350 18.35 -30.48 -17.95
C PRO A 350 17.72 -29.14 -17.56
N LEU A 351 18.47 -28.04 -17.69
CA LEU A 351 17.94 -26.70 -17.42
C LEU A 351 16.66 -26.46 -18.25
N PRO A 352 15.62 -25.87 -17.64
CA PRO A 352 14.38 -25.62 -18.35
C PRO A 352 14.63 -24.68 -19.52
N ILE A 353 13.87 -24.83 -20.60
CA ILE A 353 13.91 -23.91 -21.75
C ILE A 353 12.66 -23.02 -21.82
N LYS A 354 11.64 -23.31 -21.00
CA LYS A 354 10.38 -22.56 -20.81
C LYS A 354 9.87 -22.79 -19.37
N LEU A 355 9.14 -21.84 -18.80
CA LEU A 355 8.58 -21.95 -17.44
C LEU A 355 7.09 -22.32 -17.38
N ILE A 356 6.36 -21.99 -18.45
CA ILE A 356 4.93 -22.32 -18.62
C ILE A 356 4.84 -23.30 -19.78
N GLU A 357 4.33 -24.50 -19.52
CA GLU A 357 3.83 -25.39 -20.58
C GLU A 357 2.50 -24.81 -21.06
N GLN A 358 2.40 -24.50 -22.36
CA GLN A 358 1.10 -24.29 -22.97
C GLN A 358 0.33 -25.59 -22.77
N LYS A 359 -0.81 -25.55 -22.06
CA LYS A 359 -1.75 -26.68 -22.09
C LYS A 359 -2.07 -26.90 -23.58
N GLU A 360 -1.64 -28.03 -24.12
CA GLU A 360 -2.15 -28.50 -25.40
C GLU A 360 -3.68 -28.56 -25.25
N GLU A 361 -4.39 -27.75 -26.04
CA GLU A 361 -5.83 -27.93 -26.23
C GLU A 361 -6.00 -29.35 -26.76
N VAL A 362 -6.50 -30.24 -25.89
CA VAL A 362 -7.03 -31.52 -26.32
C VAL A 362 -8.21 -31.20 -27.22
N VAL A 363 -7.96 -31.23 -28.53
CA VAL A 363 -9.01 -31.27 -29.54
C VAL A 363 -9.68 -32.63 -29.39
N GLU A 364 -10.78 -32.68 -28.63
CA GLU A 364 -11.70 -33.81 -28.68
C GLU A 364 -12.26 -33.89 -30.11
N GLN A 365 -11.96 -35.00 -30.78
CA GLN A 365 -12.65 -35.46 -31.99
C GLN A 365 -13.83 -36.35 -31.62
#